data_AF-A0A1H7B2Q4-F1
#
_entry.id   AF-A0A1H7B2Q4-F1
#
_cell.length_a   1.000
_cell.length_b   1.000
_cell.length_c   1.000
_cell.angle_alpha   90.00
_cell.angle_beta   90.00
_cell.angle_gamma   90.00
#
_symmetry.space_group_name_H-M   'P 1'
#
loop_
_entity.id
_entity.type
_entity.pdbx_description
1 polymer ?
#
loop_
_entity_poly.entity_id
_entity_poly.type
_entity_poly.pdbx_seq_one_letter_code
_entity_poly.pdbx_strand_id
1 'polypeptide(L)'
;MRKFISGLLLFLYPFLSPAQRIDNLVSFRNISGDKYVRLHYDNDFWGKSDYYYTQGYNLEVVQPAFKNNPLSHTLLKLKNSRVKYGIALEHYGFTPTIIASSSILFNDRPYAGVIMLKSFSISVDTIHRTRLSSVISTGMIGPVAFAGPMQKKIHTWTGDAEPMGWQFQIKNDAAINYEVNFEKQLFNIPNIISLNTNSQIRLGTLSDKIQAGATLTLGKFDSPFAATEKETKQNFQLYLYVQPLINFVGYDATMQGGIFNRDSPYTIKSSQINRLVYQNSLGAVVNFRNIYLEFNHVFLSKEFKEGKTHQWGGLRIGVAF
;
A
#
# COMPACT_ATOMS: atom_id res chain seq x y z
N MET A 1 -17.64 -34.15 33.19
CA MET A 1 -17.21 -32.76 33.49
C MET A 1 -15.68 -32.70 33.56
N ARG A 2 -15.07 -31.52 33.31
CA ARG A 2 -13.63 -31.21 33.43
C ARG A 2 -12.63 -32.13 32.69
N LYS A 3 -12.20 -31.70 31.49
CA LYS A 3 -10.81 -31.77 30.96
C LYS A 3 -10.77 -31.26 29.50
N PHE A 4 -10.86 -29.94 29.30
CA PHE A 4 -10.75 -29.31 27.96
C PHE A 4 -10.38 -27.80 28.02
N ILE A 5 -9.41 -27.42 28.88
CA ILE A 5 -8.86 -26.05 28.91
C ILE A 5 -7.33 -26.16 29.05
N SER A 6 -6.64 -26.38 27.93
CA SER A 6 -5.17 -26.57 27.88
C SER A 6 -4.62 -26.26 26.49
N GLY A 7 -4.93 -25.09 25.92
CA GLY A 7 -4.60 -24.84 24.51
C GLY A 7 -4.92 -23.45 23.92
N LEU A 8 -4.91 -22.37 24.70
CA LEU A 8 -4.97 -21.02 24.14
C LEU A 8 -4.33 -19.94 25.05
N LEU A 9 -3.04 -20.10 25.37
CA LEU A 9 -2.25 -19.13 26.15
C LEU A 9 -0.96 -18.73 25.40
N LEU A 10 -1.13 -18.35 24.14
CA LEU A 10 -0.10 -17.75 23.28
C LEU A 10 -0.67 -16.47 22.65
N PHE A 11 -0.71 -15.38 23.43
CA PHE A 11 -1.07 -14.05 22.96
C PHE A 11 -0.16 -12.98 23.57
N LEU A 12 0.18 -12.00 22.74
CA LEU A 12 0.70 -10.69 23.13
C LEU A 12 2.04 -10.67 23.88
N TYR A 13 3.09 -11.14 23.21
CA TYR A 13 4.31 -10.32 23.16
C TYR A 13 4.13 -9.30 22.03
N PRO A 14 3.92 -8.00 22.32
CA PRO A 14 3.73 -6.98 21.29
C PRO A 14 5.09 -6.52 20.73
N PHE A 15 5.82 -7.44 20.09
CA PHE A 15 6.98 -7.02 19.30
C PHE A 15 6.50 -6.25 18.09
N LEU A 16 6.67 -4.92 18.21
CA LEU A 16 6.45 -3.92 17.18
C LEU A 16 6.84 -4.49 15.82
N SER A 17 5.90 -4.40 14.88
CA SER A 17 5.99 -5.03 13.57
C SER A 17 5.56 -4.06 12.46
N PRO A 18 6.43 -3.13 12.04
CA PRO A 18 6.77 -2.98 10.20
C PRO A 18 6.12 -3.76 9.10
N ALA A 19 5.98 -3.06 7.92
CA ALA A 19 4.95 -3.07 6.85
C ALA A 19 5.29 -2.34 5.48
N GLN A 20 4.31 -1.91 4.65
CA GLN A 20 4.43 -1.45 3.23
C GLN A 20 3.50 -0.26 2.84
N ARG A 21 3.96 0.55 1.88
CA ARG A 21 3.46 1.87 1.39
C ARG A 21 1.95 1.96 1.07
N ILE A 22 1.54 1.89 -0.21
CA ILE A 22 0.12 2.05 -0.62
C ILE A 22 -0.43 0.77 -1.26
N ASP A 23 -1.52 0.25 -0.70
CA ASP A 23 -2.40 -0.75 -1.31
C ASP A 23 -3.86 -0.50 -0.87
N ASN A 24 -4.72 -0.15 -1.82
CA ASN A 24 -6.14 0.12 -1.61
C ASN A 24 -7.05 -1.05 -2.06
N LEU A 25 -6.49 -2.11 -2.66
CA LEU A 25 -7.23 -3.12 -3.44
C LEU A 25 -7.47 -4.44 -2.68
N VAL A 26 -6.95 -4.56 -1.45
CA VAL A 26 -7.19 -5.64 -0.49
C VAL A 26 -8.64 -5.73 0.01
N SER A 27 -9.04 -6.94 0.39
CA SER A 27 -10.40 -7.32 0.81
C SER A 27 -10.93 -6.52 2.00
N PHE A 28 -10.09 -6.22 2.99
CA PHE A 28 -10.48 -5.43 4.18
C PHE A 28 -10.57 -3.92 3.91
N ARG A 29 -10.22 -3.44 2.72
CA ARG A 29 -10.42 -2.05 2.27
C ARG A 29 -11.57 -1.94 1.26
N ASN A 30 -12.52 -2.86 1.29
CA ASN A 30 -13.61 -2.94 0.32
C ASN A 30 -14.74 -1.93 0.61
N ILE A 31 -14.97 -1.03 -0.35
CA ILE A 31 -16.18 -0.19 -0.42
C ILE A 31 -17.26 -0.94 -1.23
N SER A 32 -18.48 -1.01 -0.69
CA SER A 32 -19.61 -1.76 -1.27
C SER A 32 -20.44 -0.92 -2.24
N GLY A 33 -20.88 -1.53 -3.36
CA GLY A 33 -21.26 -0.81 -4.58
C GLY A 33 -20.12 -0.74 -5.61
N ASP A 34 -20.44 -0.35 -6.84
CA ASP A 34 -19.55 -0.35 -8.02
C ASP A 34 -19.03 1.05 -8.41
N LYS A 35 -19.42 2.08 -7.65
CA LYS A 35 -18.99 3.48 -7.78
C LYS A 35 -18.49 4.02 -6.45
N TYR A 36 -17.30 4.61 -6.43
CA TYR A 36 -16.81 5.42 -5.32
C TYR A 36 -15.61 6.27 -5.71
N VAL A 37 -15.37 7.34 -4.94
CA VAL A 37 -14.07 8.03 -4.85
C VAL A 37 -13.42 7.65 -3.52
N ARG A 38 -12.09 7.50 -3.50
CA ARG A 38 -11.29 7.36 -2.28
C ARG A 38 -10.05 8.23 -2.35
N LEU A 39 -9.81 9.00 -1.30
CA LEU A 39 -8.55 9.69 -1.03
C LEU A 39 -7.82 8.93 0.09
N HIS A 40 -6.52 8.71 -0.10
CA HIS A 40 -5.59 8.19 0.91
C HIS A 40 -4.39 9.14 1.01
N TYR A 41 -4.02 9.47 2.25
CA TYR A 41 -2.81 10.19 2.60
C TYR A 41 -2.02 9.39 3.65
N ASP A 42 -0.72 9.18 3.40
CA ASP A 42 0.26 8.69 4.37
C ASP A 42 1.21 9.83 4.78
N ASN A 43 1.58 9.87 6.07
CA ASN A 43 2.61 10.75 6.59
C ASN A 43 3.32 10.10 7.80
N ASP A 44 4.64 10.21 7.87
CA ASP A 44 5.46 9.65 8.95
C ASP A 44 5.61 10.53 10.21
N PHE A 45 4.88 11.64 10.28
CA PHE A 45 4.66 12.48 11.47
C PHE A 45 4.39 11.66 12.75
N TRP A 46 3.60 10.60 12.63
CA TRP A 46 3.28 9.68 13.74
C TRP A 46 4.49 8.84 14.21
N GLY A 47 5.48 8.63 13.34
CA GLY A 47 6.76 8.00 13.64
C GLY A 47 7.85 8.96 14.13
N LYS A 48 7.68 10.28 13.92
CA LYS A 48 8.65 11.35 14.22
C LYS A 48 10.02 11.14 13.55
N SER A 49 10.02 10.61 12.34
CA SER A 49 11.22 10.22 11.57
C SER A 49 11.60 11.22 10.48
N ASP A 50 10.64 11.67 9.68
CA ASP A 50 10.80 12.40 8.41
C ASP A 50 11.85 11.79 7.47
N TYR A 51 11.95 10.45 7.51
CA TYR A 51 12.96 9.69 6.77
C TYR A 51 12.36 8.52 6.03
N TYR A 52 13.07 8.05 5.00
CA TYR A 52 12.56 7.03 4.08
C TYR A 52 11.21 7.44 3.50
N TYR A 53 10.10 6.80 3.83
CA TYR A 53 8.79 7.13 3.27
C TYR A 53 8.13 8.23 4.12
N THR A 54 8.43 9.48 3.78
CA THR A 54 7.92 10.69 4.47
C THR A 54 6.44 10.95 4.15
N GLN A 55 6.05 10.88 2.86
CA GLN A 55 4.72 11.29 2.37
C GLN A 55 4.24 10.43 1.20
N GLY A 56 2.93 10.15 1.17
CA GLY A 56 2.27 9.50 0.03
C GLY A 56 0.81 9.91 -0.12
N TYR A 57 0.35 10.03 -1.37
CA TYR A 57 -0.98 10.46 -1.77
C TYR A 57 -1.54 9.49 -2.81
N ASN A 58 -2.80 9.09 -2.66
CA ASN A 58 -3.50 8.30 -3.66
C ASN A 58 -4.95 8.79 -3.79
N LEU A 59 -5.35 9.21 -5.00
CA LEU A 59 -6.72 9.56 -5.37
C LEU A 59 -7.24 8.51 -6.34
N GLU A 60 -8.24 7.76 -5.90
CA GLU A 60 -8.82 6.61 -6.57
C GLU A 60 -10.28 6.88 -6.95
N VAL A 61 -10.67 6.51 -8.17
CA VAL A 61 -12.05 6.54 -8.64
C VAL A 61 -12.40 5.18 -9.23
N VAL A 62 -13.46 4.56 -8.71
CA VAL A 62 -14.02 3.30 -9.22
C VAL A 62 -15.39 3.61 -9.84
N GLN A 63 -15.62 3.09 -11.05
CA GLN A 63 -16.88 3.27 -11.80
C GLN A 63 -16.96 2.24 -12.96
N PRO A 64 -18.13 1.66 -13.29
CA PRO A 64 -18.24 0.62 -14.32
C PRO A 64 -17.77 1.06 -15.72
N ALA A 65 -17.88 2.36 -16.04
CA ALA A 65 -17.43 2.93 -17.31
C ALA A 65 -15.94 2.67 -17.60
N PHE A 66 -15.10 2.54 -16.56
CA PHE A 66 -13.67 2.23 -16.73
C PHE A 66 -13.41 0.82 -17.28
N LYS A 67 -14.41 -0.07 -17.34
CA LYS A 67 -14.34 -1.32 -18.12
C LYS A 67 -13.92 -1.07 -19.58
N ASN A 68 -14.28 0.09 -20.14
CA ASN A 68 -14.04 0.46 -21.54
C ASN A 68 -12.68 1.16 -21.75
N ASN A 69 -11.87 1.36 -20.71
CA ASN A 69 -10.50 1.82 -20.83
C ASN A 69 -9.67 0.72 -21.55
N PRO A 70 -8.91 1.01 -22.63
CA PRO A 70 -8.09 0.02 -23.31
C PRO A 70 -7.19 -0.80 -22.38
N LEU A 71 -6.61 -0.15 -21.35
CA LEU A 71 -5.78 -0.82 -20.34
C LEU A 71 -6.57 -1.84 -19.50
N SER A 72 -7.87 -1.64 -19.32
CA SER A 72 -8.71 -2.59 -18.59
C SER A 72 -8.91 -3.94 -19.32
N HIS A 73 -8.53 -4.05 -20.60
CA HIS A 73 -8.54 -5.32 -21.33
C HIS A 73 -7.32 -6.21 -21.00
N THR A 74 -6.19 -5.65 -20.56
CA THR A 74 -4.98 -6.41 -20.21
C THR A 74 -4.95 -6.90 -18.76
N LEU A 75 -5.94 -6.53 -17.94
CA LEU A 75 -6.02 -6.86 -16.52
C LEU A 75 -6.59 -8.27 -16.27
N LEU A 76 -5.89 -9.08 -15.49
CA LEU A 76 -6.31 -10.42 -15.10
C LEU A 76 -7.51 -10.38 -14.16
N LYS A 77 -8.49 -11.27 -14.40
CA LYS A 77 -9.74 -11.41 -13.62
C LYS A 77 -10.07 -12.89 -13.40
N LEU A 78 -10.74 -13.19 -12.29
CA LEU A 78 -11.34 -14.50 -12.04
C LEU A 78 -12.51 -14.75 -13.00
N LYS A 79 -12.70 -16.01 -13.42
CA LYS A 79 -13.93 -16.43 -14.13
C LYS A 79 -15.13 -16.35 -13.18
N ASN A 80 -16.34 -16.17 -13.72
CA ASN A 80 -17.61 -16.15 -12.97
C ASN A 80 -17.63 -15.21 -11.75
N SER A 81 -16.94 -14.07 -11.84
CA SER A 81 -16.69 -13.14 -10.74
C SER A 81 -17.44 -11.81 -10.89
N ARG A 82 -17.68 -11.11 -9.77
CA ARG A 82 -18.07 -9.69 -9.78
C ARG A 82 -16.81 -8.85 -10.00
N VAL A 83 -16.81 -7.95 -10.99
CA VAL A 83 -15.63 -7.14 -11.35
C VAL A 83 -15.91 -5.64 -11.22
N LYS A 84 -15.15 -4.95 -10.38
CA LYS A 84 -15.10 -3.49 -10.28
C LYS A 84 -13.89 -2.97 -11.06
N TYR A 85 -14.00 -1.80 -11.68
CA TYR A 85 -12.93 -1.17 -12.47
C TYR A 85 -12.65 0.23 -11.94
N GLY A 86 -11.38 0.63 -11.91
CA GLY A 86 -10.99 1.94 -11.41
C GLY A 86 -9.70 2.47 -12.01
N ILE A 87 -9.50 3.77 -11.78
CA ILE A 87 -8.30 4.53 -12.08
C ILE A 87 -7.84 5.20 -10.79
N ALA A 88 -6.54 5.25 -10.54
CA ALA A 88 -5.98 6.01 -9.43
C ALA A 88 -4.76 6.83 -9.85
N LEU A 89 -4.65 8.05 -9.34
CA LEU A 89 -3.41 8.83 -9.36
C LEU A 89 -2.68 8.60 -8.03
N GLU A 90 -1.43 8.20 -8.09
CA GLU A 90 -0.58 7.93 -6.93
C GLU A 90 0.69 8.78 -7.01
N HIS A 91 1.08 9.37 -5.89
CA HIS A 91 2.27 10.20 -5.74
C HIS A 91 2.93 9.91 -4.39
N TYR A 92 4.26 9.80 -4.33
CA TYR A 92 4.97 9.64 -3.06
C TYR A 92 6.43 10.07 -3.13
N GLY A 93 7.00 10.38 -1.97
CA GLY A 93 8.36 10.88 -1.81
C GLY A 93 9.22 10.06 -0.86
N PHE A 94 10.53 10.10 -1.11
CA PHE A 94 11.56 9.50 -0.26
C PHE A 94 12.62 10.47 0.19
N THR A 95 13.11 10.27 1.41
CA THR A 95 14.17 11.05 2.05
C THR A 95 15.25 10.16 2.70
N PRO A 96 16.48 10.66 2.87
CA PRO A 96 17.49 10.10 3.78
C PRO A 96 17.13 10.39 5.25
N THR A 97 17.92 9.88 6.19
CA THR A 97 17.68 10.07 7.64
C THR A 97 18.13 11.41 8.23
N ILE A 98 18.71 12.31 7.43
CA ILE A 98 19.01 13.70 7.81
C ILE A 98 18.65 14.62 6.64
N ILE A 99 17.41 15.12 6.63
CA ILE A 99 16.88 15.91 5.50
C ILE A 99 17.55 17.28 5.33
N ALA A 100 17.99 17.89 6.44
CA ALA A 100 18.68 19.19 6.43
C ALA A 100 20.09 19.12 5.80
N SER A 101 20.59 17.93 5.43
CA SER A 101 21.83 17.78 4.69
C SER A 101 21.72 18.36 3.27
N SER A 102 22.58 19.33 2.96
CA SER A 102 22.83 19.84 1.61
C SER A 102 23.84 18.98 0.82
N SER A 103 24.15 17.77 1.31
CA SER A 103 25.10 16.81 0.73
C SER A 103 24.51 15.39 0.67
N ILE A 104 25.05 14.55 -0.23
CA ILE A 104 24.68 13.13 -0.36
C ILE A 104 25.06 12.37 0.92
N LEU A 105 24.10 11.68 1.53
CA LEU A 105 24.36 10.76 2.64
C LEU A 105 24.68 9.37 2.09
N PHE A 106 25.97 9.06 1.96
CA PHE A 106 26.41 7.74 1.53
C PHE A 106 26.02 6.65 2.55
N ASN A 107 25.58 5.51 2.02
CA ASN A 107 24.98 4.38 2.74
C ASN A 107 23.61 4.66 3.40
N ASP A 108 22.97 5.80 3.09
CA ASP A 108 21.58 6.07 3.45
C ASP A 108 20.67 6.06 2.20
N ARG A 109 19.36 6.20 2.36
CA ARG A 109 18.44 6.21 1.20
C ARG A 109 18.62 7.48 0.35
N PRO A 110 18.77 7.40 -0.99
CA PRO A 110 18.69 8.58 -1.84
C PRO A 110 17.28 9.20 -1.78
N TYR A 111 17.20 10.51 -2.03
CA TYR A 111 15.92 11.17 -2.30
C TYR A 111 15.29 10.58 -3.58
N ALA A 112 13.97 10.44 -3.63
CA ALA A 112 13.26 10.06 -4.85
C ALA A 112 11.78 10.48 -4.79
N GLY A 113 11.28 11.14 -5.84
CA GLY A 113 9.85 11.33 -6.06
C GLY A 113 9.31 10.30 -7.04
N VAL A 114 8.06 9.87 -6.89
CA VAL A 114 7.35 8.98 -7.83
C VAL A 114 5.94 9.52 -8.09
N ILE A 115 5.51 9.48 -9.35
CA ILE A 115 4.11 9.72 -9.74
C ILE A 115 3.64 8.65 -10.73
N MET A 116 2.48 8.05 -10.48
CA MET A 116 1.91 6.95 -11.27
C MET A 116 0.42 7.17 -11.53
N LEU A 117 0.00 7.00 -12.78
CA LEU A 117 -1.39 6.71 -13.13
C LEU A 117 -1.59 5.19 -13.13
N LYS A 118 -2.61 4.71 -12.43
CA LYS A 118 -2.96 3.29 -12.31
C LYS A 118 -4.31 3.04 -12.98
N SER A 119 -4.39 1.96 -13.77
CA SER A 119 -5.66 1.37 -14.20
C SER A 119 -5.77 -0.02 -13.58
N PHE A 120 -6.89 -0.31 -12.90
CA PHE A 120 -7.04 -1.56 -12.14
C PHE A 120 -8.44 -2.17 -12.25
N SER A 121 -8.52 -3.47 -11.94
CA SER A 121 -9.78 -4.18 -11.75
C SER A 121 -9.70 -5.11 -10.56
N ILE A 122 -10.74 -5.08 -9.71
CA ILE A 122 -10.94 -5.97 -8.57
C ILE A 122 -11.97 -7.00 -8.99
N SER A 123 -11.60 -8.28 -9.06
CA SER A 123 -12.52 -9.39 -9.35
C SER A 123 -12.72 -10.26 -8.11
N VAL A 124 -13.97 -10.62 -7.79
CA VAL A 124 -14.33 -11.41 -6.60
C VAL A 124 -15.22 -12.59 -6.98
N ASP A 125 -14.76 -13.79 -6.65
CA ASP A 125 -15.51 -15.05 -6.72
C ASP A 125 -16.02 -15.40 -5.32
N THR A 126 -17.34 -15.37 -5.15
CA THR A 126 -18.02 -15.63 -3.88
C THR A 126 -18.27 -17.12 -3.62
N ILE A 127 -18.09 -17.98 -4.62
CA ILE A 127 -18.22 -19.45 -4.51
C ILE A 127 -16.94 -20.02 -3.91
N HIS A 128 -15.79 -19.71 -4.54
CA HIS A 128 -14.47 -20.14 -4.08
C HIS A 128 -13.87 -19.23 -2.99
N ARG A 129 -14.53 -18.11 -2.70
CA ARG A 129 -14.12 -17.07 -1.74
C ARG A 129 -12.71 -16.53 -2.02
N THR A 130 -12.47 -16.21 -3.29
CA THR A 130 -11.21 -15.67 -3.80
C THR A 130 -11.41 -14.29 -4.41
N ARG A 131 -10.37 -13.47 -4.34
CA ARG A 131 -10.33 -12.12 -4.90
C ARG A 131 -9.01 -11.97 -5.65
N LEU A 132 -9.10 -11.46 -6.87
CA LEU A 132 -7.94 -11.15 -7.70
C LEU A 132 -8.04 -9.69 -8.14
N SER A 133 -7.11 -8.87 -7.67
CA SER A 133 -6.96 -7.48 -8.08
C SER A 133 -5.76 -7.35 -8.99
N SER A 134 -5.96 -6.85 -10.20
CA SER A 134 -4.90 -6.66 -11.21
C SER A 134 -4.76 -5.18 -11.55
N VAL A 135 -3.52 -4.71 -11.67
CA VAL A 135 -3.15 -3.30 -11.87
C VAL A 135 -2.10 -3.18 -12.97
N ILE A 136 -2.28 -2.22 -13.86
CA ILE A 136 -1.19 -1.66 -14.66
C ILE A 136 -0.96 -0.20 -14.21
N SER A 137 0.30 0.13 -13.95
CA SER A 137 0.74 1.44 -13.46
C SER A 137 1.73 2.03 -14.46
N THR A 138 1.51 3.27 -14.91
CA THR A 138 2.41 4.01 -15.80
C THR A 138 2.68 5.40 -15.25
N GLY A 139 3.91 5.90 -15.36
CA GLY A 139 4.31 7.17 -14.75
C GLY A 139 5.82 7.40 -14.79
N MET A 140 6.32 8.13 -13.79
CA MET A 140 7.72 8.56 -13.72
C MET A 140 8.28 8.48 -12.30
N ILE A 141 9.59 8.22 -12.19
CA ILE A 141 10.42 8.49 -11.01
C ILE A 141 11.29 9.74 -11.26
N GLY A 142 11.65 10.46 -10.21
CA GLY A 142 12.63 11.56 -10.22
C GLY A 142 12.01 12.97 -10.18
N PRO A 143 12.80 14.03 -10.49
CA PRO A 143 12.38 15.43 -10.36
C PRO A 143 11.04 15.79 -11.02
N VAL A 144 10.68 15.15 -12.12
CA VAL A 144 9.40 15.35 -12.82
C VAL A 144 8.17 14.95 -11.97
N ALA A 145 8.37 14.09 -10.96
CA ALA A 145 7.35 13.74 -9.98
C ALA A 145 7.19 14.79 -8.86
N PHE A 146 7.87 15.94 -8.92
CA PHE A 146 7.67 17.15 -8.09
C PHE A 146 7.62 16.98 -6.55
N ALA A 147 8.03 15.82 -6.01
CA ALA A 147 7.95 15.52 -4.57
C ALA A 147 8.79 16.48 -3.71
N GLY A 148 9.96 16.93 -4.20
CA GLY A 148 10.81 17.89 -3.48
C GLY A 148 10.18 19.28 -3.28
N PRO A 149 9.73 19.96 -4.35
CA PRO A 149 8.93 21.18 -4.23
C PRO A 149 7.70 21.04 -3.33
N MET A 150 7.03 19.87 -3.36
CA MET A 150 5.87 19.60 -2.52
C MET A 150 6.25 19.46 -1.03
N GLN A 151 7.28 18.66 -0.71
CA GLN A 151 7.76 18.49 0.66
C GLN A 151 8.27 19.82 1.24
N LYS A 152 9.14 20.55 0.51
CA LYS A 152 9.64 21.87 0.94
C LYS A 152 8.48 22.80 1.32
N LYS A 153 7.47 22.91 0.45
CA LYS A 153 6.29 23.76 0.68
C LYS A 153 5.48 23.36 1.91
N ILE A 154 5.35 22.06 2.18
CA ILE A 154 4.68 21.56 3.39
C ILE A 154 5.49 21.94 4.64
N HIS A 155 6.82 21.75 4.63
CA HIS A 155 7.67 22.06 5.78
C HIS A 155 7.70 23.57 6.08
N THR A 156 7.70 24.42 5.04
CA THR A 156 7.52 25.87 5.19
C THR A 156 6.17 26.25 5.83
N TRP A 157 5.13 25.42 5.68
CA TRP A 157 3.80 25.66 6.27
C TRP A 157 3.65 25.09 7.69
N THR A 158 4.34 24.00 8.02
CA THR A 158 4.29 23.37 9.35
C THR A 158 5.35 23.91 10.31
N GLY A 159 6.44 24.49 9.79
CA GLY A 159 7.60 24.92 10.57
C GLY A 159 8.69 23.84 10.73
N ASP A 160 8.59 22.75 9.98
CA ASP A 160 9.56 21.65 10.00
C ASP A 160 10.87 22.00 9.26
N ALA A 161 11.94 21.23 9.52
CA ALA A 161 13.25 21.47 8.93
C ALA A 161 13.22 21.32 7.39
N GLU A 162 13.81 22.27 6.65
CA GLU A 162 13.77 22.23 5.20
C GLU A 162 14.60 21.04 4.64
N PRO A 163 14.07 20.25 3.67
CA PRO A 163 14.82 19.18 3.04
C PRO A 163 15.78 19.75 1.98
N MET A 164 17.08 19.69 2.26
CA MET A 164 18.14 20.42 1.52
C MET A 164 18.89 19.59 0.48
N GLY A 165 18.53 18.30 0.28
CA GLY A 165 19.25 17.39 -0.62
C GLY A 165 18.50 16.96 -1.89
N TRP A 166 17.31 17.51 -2.16
CA TRP A 166 16.45 17.12 -3.30
C TRP A 166 17.08 17.28 -4.70
N GLN A 167 18.15 18.05 -4.84
CA GLN A 167 18.98 18.16 -6.05
C GLN A 167 19.75 16.87 -6.38
N PHE A 168 20.00 16.01 -5.38
CA PHE A 168 20.68 14.72 -5.53
C PHE A 168 19.74 13.52 -5.59
N GLN A 169 18.44 13.76 -5.83
CA GLN A 169 17.48 12.67 -5.98
C GLN A 169 17.76 11.77 -7.20
N ILE A 170 17.22 10.56 -7.18
CA ILE A 170 17.14 9.66 -8.33
C ILE A 170 16.64 10.43 -9.57
N LYS A 171 17.33 10.32 -10.71
CA LYS A 171 17.00 11.12 -11.91
C LYS A 171 15.71 10.65 -12.58
N ASN A 172 15.20 11.49 -13.49
CA ASN A 172 14.00 11.21 -14.28
C ASN A 172 14.12 9.88 -15.02
N ASP A 173 13.21 8.95 -14.76
CA ASP A 173 13.07 7.72 -15.56
C ASP A 173 11.61 7.27 -15.68
N ALA A 174 11.32 6.50 -16.73
CA ALA A 174 10.00 5.98 -17.04
C ALA A 174 9.64 4.79 -16.14
N ALA A 175 8.50 4.91 -15.44
CA ALA A 175 7.98 3.89 -14.53
C ALA A 175 6.79 3.16 -15.18
N ILE A 176 6.92 1.86 -15.43
CA ILE A 176 5.86 0.98 -15.93
C ILE A 176 5.90 -0.30 -15.10
N ASN A 177 4.78 -0.63 -14.44
CA ASN A 177 4.66 -1.80 -13.59
C ASN A 177 3.32 -2.51 -13.77
N TYR A 178 3.36 -3.84 -13.74
CA TYR A 178 2.18 -4.69 -13.66
C TYR A 178 2.14 -5.39 -12.30
N GLU A 179 0.97 -5.49 -11.70
CA GLU A 179 0.75 -6.09 -10.38
C GLU A 179 -0.47 -7.01 -10.40
N VAL A 180 -0.33 -8.14 -9.71
CA VAL A 180 -1.40 -9.12 -9.48
C VAL A 180 -1.42 -9.44 -8.00
N ASN A 181 -2.56 -9.16 -7.36
CA ASN A 181 -2.85 -9.48 -5.97
C ASN A 181 -3.91 -10.58 -5.93
N PHE A 182 -3.66 -11.64 -5.17
CA PHE A 182 -4.59 -12.74 -4.92
C PHE A 182 -4.86 -12.87 -3.42
N GLU A 183 -6.14 -12.97 -3.07
CA GLU A 183 -6.59 -13.21 -1.70
C GLU A 183 -7.54 -14.41 -1.66
N LYS A 184 -7.47 -15.19 -0.60
CA LYS A 184 -8.43 -16.29 -0.33
C LYS A 184 -8.88 -16.25 1.12
N GLN A 185 -10.19 -16.19 1.35
CA GLN A 185 -10.74 -16.32 2.71
C GLN A 185 -10.63 -17.77 3.16
N LEU A 186 -9.83 -18.02 4.20
CA LEU A 186 -9.71 -19.34 4.83
C LEU A 186 -10.87 -19.59 5.81
N PHE A 187 -11.23 -18.57 6.58
CA PHE A 187 -12.19 -18.68 7.68
C PHE A 187 -12.93 -17.36 7.90
N ASN A 188 -14.20 -17.42 8.30
CA ASN A 188 -15.03 -16.24 8.57
C ASN A 188 -16.22 -16.60 9.48
N ILE A 189 -16.31 -15.98 10.65
CA ILE A 189 -17.54 -15.87 11.45
C ILE A 189 -18.11 -14.47 11.19
N PRO A 190 -19.31 -14.34 10.57
CA PRO A 190 -19.91 -13.05 10.24
C PRO A 190 -20.00 -12.10 11.45
N ASN A 191 -19.63 -10.83 11.24
CA ASN A 191 -19.60 -9.78 12.26
C ASN A 191 -18.69 -10.03 13.48
N ILE A 192 -17.78 -11.01 13.42
CA ILE A 192 -16.84 -11.31 14.52
C ILE A 192 -15.40 -11.38 14.02
N ILE A 193 -15.09 -12.23 13.03
CA ILE A 193 -13.71 -12.52 12.63
C ILE A 193 -13.61 -13.06 11.20
N SER A 194 -12.58 -12.67 10.45
CA SER A 194 -12.17 -13.30 9.17
C SER A 194 -10.66 -13.47 9.12
N LEU A 195 -10.21 -14.56 8.50
CA LEU A 195 -8.81 -14.85 8.20
C LEU A 195 -8.68 -15.10 6.69
N ASN A 196 -7.88 -14.26 6.03
CA ASN A 196 -7.62 -14.32 4.59
C ASN A 196 -6.11 -14.54 4.37
N THR A 197 -5.72 -15.31 3.35
CA THR A 197 -4.34 -15.25 2.83
C THR A 197 -4.21 -14.12 1.82
N ASN A 198 -2.99 -13.61 1.67
CA ASN A 198 -2.63 -12.57 0.70
C ASN A 198 -1.36 -13.01 -0.05
N SER A 199 -1.36 -12.86 -1.37
CA SER A 199 -0.18 -13.03 -2.22
C SER A 199 -0.16 -11.94 -3.29
N GLN A 200 0.99 -11.30 -3.50
CA GLN A 200 1.20 -10.25 -4.49
C GLN A 200 2.43 -10.59 -5.35
N ILE A 201 2.32 -10.35 -6.66
CA ILE A 201 3.46 -10.29 -7.58
C ILE A 201 3.39 -8.95 -8.30
N ARG A 202 4.47 -8.18 -8.21
CA ARG A 202 4.68 -6.90 -8.91
C ARG A 202 5.97 -7.01 -9.73
N LEU A 203 5.91 -6.70 -11.01
CA LEU A 203 7.06 -6.69 -11.92
C LEU A 203 7.08 -5.42 -12.76
N GLY A 204 8.27 -4.88 -13.03
CA GLY A 204 8.43 -3.71 -13.91
C GLY A 204 9.49 -2.70 -13.48
N THR A 205 9.53 -1.57 -14.18
CA THR A 205 10.68 -0.66 -14.25
C THR A 205 10.85 0.24 -13.03
N LEU A 206 9.89 0.27 -12.11
CA LEU A 206 10.01 0.93 -10.80
C LEU A 206 10.37 -0.05 -9.68
N SER A 207 9.89 -1.30 -9.74
CA SER A 207 10.18 -2.32 -8.72
C SER A 207 9.76 -3.73 -9.14
N ASP A 208 10.56 -4.72 -8.74
CA ASP A 208 10.23 -6.15 -8.82
C ASP A 208 10.10 -6.72 -7.41
N LYS A 209 8.94 -7.30 -7.09
CA LYS A 209 8.60 -7.77 -5.75
C LYS A 209 7.62 -8.95 -5.80
N ILE A 210 7.90 -9.96 -4.99
CA ILE A 210 6.92 -11.00 -4.61
C ILE A 210 6.60 -10.78 -3.13
N GLN A 211 5.36 -11.01 -2.74
CA GLN A 211 4.93 -10.88 -1.36
C GLN A 211 3.89 -11.96 -1.02
N ALA A 212 3.92 -12.47 0.22
CA ALA A 212 2.95 -13.43 0.73
C ALA A 212 2.69 -13.22 2.22
N GLY A 213 1.49 -13.54 2.70
CA GLY A 213 1.12 -13.45 4.11
C GLY A 213 -0.37 -13.67 4.37
N ALA A 214 -0.89 -13.04 5.42
CA ALA A 214 -2.29 -13.16 5.82
C ALA A 214 -2.85 -11.85 6.40
N THR A 215 -4.17 -11.71 6.35
CA THR A 215 -4.95 -10.68 7.05
C THR A 215 -5.86 -11.35 8.06
N LEU A 216 -5.80 -10.92 9.33
CA LEU A 216 -6.87 -11.15 10.30
C LEU A 216 -7.71 -9.87 10.43
N THR A 217 -9.03 -10.01 10.31
CA THR A 217 -10.01 -8.91 10.49
C THR A 217 -10.92 -9.27 11.67
N LEU A 218 -11.18 -8.30 12.56
CA LEU A 218 -11.94 -8.48 13.80
C LEU A 218 -13.02 -7.40 13.94
N GLY A 219 -14.24 -7.79 14.29
CA GLY A 219 -15.38 -6.89 14.52
C GLY A 219 -16.49 -6.98 13.47
N LYS A 220 -17.28 -5.92 13.37
CA LYS A 220 -18.54 -5.87 12.61
C LYS A 220 -18.31 -5.34 11.20
N PHE A 221 -18.31 -6.22 10.20
CA PHE A 221 -18.14 -5.91 8.78
C PHE A 221 -18.96 -6.86 7.89
N ASP A 222 -19.33 -6.40 6.69
CA ASP A 222 -19.85 -7.29 5.65
C ASP A 222 -18.67 -7.85 4.83
N SER A 223 -18.48 -9.17 4.84
CA SER A 223 -17.43 -9.85 4.07
C SER A 223 -17.61 -9.60 2.56
N PRO A 224 -16.57 -9.17 1.81
CA PRO A 224 -16.68 -8.98 0.35
C PRO A 224 -16.88 -10.30 -0.40
N PHE A 225 -16.63 -11.45 0.26
CA PHE A 225 -16.84 -12.79 -0.29
C PHE A 225 -18.27 -13.32 -0.09
N ALA A 226 -19.18 -12.52 0.49
CA ALA A 226 -20.57 -12.91 0.69
C ALA A 226 -21.30 -13.12 -0.65
N ALA A 227 -22.06 -14.22 -0.77
CA ALA A 227 -22.80 -14.59 -1.98
C ALA A 227 -23.68 -13.45 -2.51
N THR A 228 -24.28 -12.66 -1.62
CA THR A 228 -25.02 -11.43 -1.92
C THR A 228 -24.27 -10.24 -1.30
N GLU A 229 -23.94 -9.18 -2.06
CA GLU A 229 -23.77 -7.86 -1.42
C GLU A 229 -25.16 -7.51 -0.87
N LYS A 230 -25.34 -7.50 0.46
CA LYS A 230 -26.67 -7.33 1.08
C LYS A 230 -27.32 -6.04 0.58
N GLU A 231 -28.56 -6.14 0.10
CA GLU A 231 -29.39 -4.96 -0.21
C GLU A 231 -29.55 -4.08 1.04
N THR A 232 -29.77 -4.72 2.19
CA THR A 232 -29.56 -4.14 3.52
C THR A 232 -28.06 -4.09 3.85
N LYS A 233 -27.33 -3.16 3.24
CA LYS A 233 -26.00 -2.72 3.70
C LYS A 233 -26.07 -2.48 5.22
N GLN A 234 -25.09 -2.97 5.99
CA GLN A 234 -25.01 -2.56 7.39
C GLN A 234 -24.70 -1.07 7.46
N ASN A 235 -25.68 -0.26 7.88
CA ASN A 235 -25.58 1.20 8.00
C ASN A 235 -24.37 1.67 8.84
N PHE A 236 -23.86 0.82 9.72
CA PHE A 236 -22.62 1.02 10.46
C PHE A 236 -21.82 -0.30 10.55
N GLN A 237 -20.56 -0.25 10.12
CA GLN A 237 -19.53 -1.26 10.32
C GLN A 237 -18.36 -0.64 11.09
N LEU A 238 -17.74 -1.41 11.98
CA LEU A 238 -16.54 -1.04 12.74
C LEU A 238 -15.71 -2.30 12.92
N TYR A 239 -14.47 -2.28 12.43
CA TYR A 239 -13.56 -3.40 12.50
C TYR A 239 -12.10 -2.98 12.56
N LEU A 240 -11.30 -3.84 13.18
CA LEU A 240 -9.84 -3.76 13.21
C LEU A 240 -9.26 -4.81 12.25
N TYR A 241 -8.04 -4.57 11.76
CA TYR A 241 -7.30 -5.60 11.03
C TYR A 241 -5.81 -5.60 11.42
N VAL A 242 -5.17 -6.73 11.19
CA VAL A 242 -3.72 -6.93 11.28
C VAL A 242 -3.27 -7.80 10.09
N GLN A 243 -2.24 -7.37 9.37
CA GLN A 243 -1.86 -7.94 8.07
C GLN A 243 -0.34 -8.21 7.95
N PRO A 244 0.20 -9.25 8.61
CA PRO A 244 1.58 -9.68 8.44
C PRO A 244 1.84 -10.28 7.05
N LEU A 245 2.79 -9.69 6.30
CA LEU A 245 3.27 -10.14 5.00
C LEU A 245 4.81 -10.23 4.99
N ILE A 246 5.37 -11.02 4.09
CA ILE A 246 6.81 -11.13 3.82
C ILE A 246 7.04 -10.67 2.39
N ASN A 247 7.95 -9.72 2.18
CA ASN A 247 8.31 -9.20 0.86
C ASN A 247 9.66 -9.79 0.43
N PHE A 248 9.71 -10.43 -0.74
CA PHE A 248 10.93 -10.74 -1.46
C PHE A 248 11.20 -9.63 -2.48
N VAL A 249 12.32 -8.91 -2.33
CA VAL A 249 12.65 -7.71 -3.13
C VAL A 249 13.68 -8.04 -4.20
N GLY A 250 13.25 -8.07 -5.47
CA GLY A 250 14.11 -8.20 -6.64
C GLY A 250 14.77 -6.87 -7.04
N TYR A 251 13.99 -5.79 -7.03
CA TYR A 251 14.43 -4.46 -7.46
C TYR A 251 13.54 -3.35 -6.86
N ASP A 252 14.12 -2.20 -6.52
CA ASP A 252 13.42 -0.94 -6.20
C ASP A 252 14.21 0.25 -6.76
N ALA A 253 13.68 0.89 -7.81
CA ALA A 253 14.28 2.05 -8.46
C ALA A 253 14.45 3.26 -7.52
N THR A 254 13.60 3.37 -6.48
CA THR A 254 13.66 4.44 -5.48
C THR A 254 14.82 4.29 -4.49
N MET A 255 15.57 3.20 -4.59
CA MET A 255 16.89 3.02 -3.96
C MET A 255 18.00 2.83 -5.00
N GLN A 256 17.73 2.07 -6.07
CA GLN A 256 18.75 1.56 -6.99
C GLN A 256 18.92 2.38 -8.29
N GLY A 257 18.12 3.44 -8.48
CA GLY A 257 18.02 4.18 -9.73
C GLY A 257 17.16 3.45 -10.77
N GLY A 258 16.60 4.19 -11.73
CA GLY A 258 15.76 3.67 -12.82
C GLY A 258 16.50 2.70 -13.76
N ILE A 259 15.77 2.01 -14.66
CA ILE A 259 16.37 1.00 -15.55
C ILE A 259 16.93 1.56 -16.85
N PHE A 260 16.33 2.62 -17.40
CA PHE A 260 16.71 3.23 -18.67
C PHE A 260 17.66 4.42 -18.44
N ASN A 261 17.45 5.19 -17.37
CA ASN A 261 18.33 6.28 -16.95
C ASN A 261 19.21 5.83 -15.77
N ARG A 262 20.54 5.87 -15.96
CA ARG A 262 21.54 5.49 -14.94
C ARG A 262 22.32 6.66 -14.36
N ASP A 263 22.02 7.90 -14.75
CA ASP A 263 22.75 9.13 -14.37
C ASP A 263 22.38 9.63 -12.95
N SER A 264 21.88 8.73 -12.09
CA SER A 264 21.52 9.06 -10.71
C SER A 264 22.78 9.28 -9.87
N PRO A 265 22.93 10.45 -9.21
CA PRO A 265 24.19 10.85 -8.58
C PRO A 265 24.56 9.97 -7.38
N TYR A 266 23.57 9.28 -6.81
CA TYR A 266 23.78 8.25 -5.79
C TYR A 266 22.66 7.19 -5.83
N THR A 267 23.03 5.93 -5.60
CA THR A 267 22.12 4.77 -5.52
C THR A 267 22.64 3.72 -4.53
N ILE A 268 21.74 2.92 -3.95
CA ILE A 268 22.06 1.73 -3.17
C ILE A 268 22.44 0.60 -4.13
N LYS A 269 23.57 -0.08 -3.88
CA LYS A 269 24.00 -1.22 -4.71
C LYS A 269 23.11 -2.44 -4.48
N SER A 270 22.95 -3.26 -5.53
CA SER A 270 22.16 -4.51 -5.48
C SER A 270 22.60 -5.48 -4.37
N SER A 271 23.87 -5.43 -3.93
CA SER A 271 24.43 -6.21 -2.81
C SER A 271 24.21 -5.60 -1.41
N GLN A 272 23.64 -4.40 -1.33
CA GLN A 272 23.28 -3.71 -0.09
C GLN A 272 21.77 -3.80 0.22
N ILE A 273 20.93 -4.12 -0.77
CA ILE A 273 19.49 -4.37 -0.61
C ILE A 273 19.24 -5.63 0.22
N ASN A 274 18.36 -5.53 1.22
CA ASN A 274 17.87 -6.68 1.98
C ASN A 274 16.77 -7.37 1.17
N ARG A 275 17.00 -8.64 0.84
CA ARG A 275 16.11 -9.38 -0.08
C ARG A 275 14.84 -9.89 0.57
N LEU A 276 14.83 -10.03 1.89
CA LEU A 276 13.66 -10.37 2.67
C LEU A 276 13.32 -9.17 3.57
N VAL A 277 12.16 -8.57 3.35
CA VAL A 277 11.68 -7.38 4.07
C VAL A 277 10.34 -7.70 4.71
N TYR A 278 10.28 -7.63 6.04
CA TYR A 278 9.11 -7.99 6.82
C TYR A 278 8.04 -6.89 6.78
N GLN A 279 6.77 -7.32 6.78
CA GLN A 279 5.58 -6.47 6.80
C GLN A 279 4.49 -6.93 7.78
N ASN A 280 3.71 -5.98 8.30
CA ASN A 280 2.54 -6.11 9.16
C ASN A 280 1.78 -4.78 9.27
N SER A 281 0.76 -4.58 8.44
CA SER A 281 -0.09 -3.39 8.51
C SER A 281 -1.15 -3.56 9.61
N LEU A 282 -1.32 -2.54 10.46
CA LEU A 282 -2.40 -2.46 11.46
C LEU A 282 -3.38 -1.36 11.07
N GLY A 283 -4.66 -1.47 11.47
CA GLY A 283 -5.60 -0.36 11.29
C GLY A 283 -7.02 -0.62 11.79
N ALA A 284 -7.82 0.45 11.75
CA ALA A 284 -9.22 0.51 12.13
C ALA A 284 -10.03 1.13 10.99
N VAL A 285 -11.15 0.50 10.64
CA VAL A 285 -12.06 0.95 9.57
C VAL A 285 -13.45 1.18 10.14
N VAL A 286 -14.06 2.29 9.73
CA VAL A 286 -15.46 2.64 9.98
C VAL A 286 -16.15 2.84 8.63
N ASN A 287 -17.20 2.07 8.35
CA ASN A 287 -18.14 2.38 7.27
C ASN A 287 -19.45 2.89 7.88
N PHE A 288 -19.90 4.07 7.44
CA PHE A 288 -21.20 4.61 7.80
C PHE A 288 -21.96 5.04 6.55
N ARG A 289 -23.09 4.37 6.28
CA ARG A 289 -23.91 4.51 5.05
C ARG A 289 -23.10 4.33 3.75
N ASN A 290 -22.60 5.43 3.18
CA ASN A 290 -21.78 5.47 1.97
C ASN A 290 -20.36 6.03 2.20
N ILE A 291 -20.05 6.45 3.43
CA ILE A 291 -18.74 6.97 3.83
C ILE A 291 -17.87 5.82 4.37
N TYR A 292 -16.65 5.73 3.86
CA TYR A 292 -15.55 4.88 4.32
C TYR A 292 -14.52 5.75 5.04
N LEU A 293 -14.10 5.36 6.24
CA LEU A 293 -12.99 5.98 6.97
C LEU A 293 -12.03 4.89 7.45
N GLU A 294 -10.72 5.11 7.28
CA GLU A 294 -9.68 4.24 7.83
C GLU A 294 -8.56 5.06 8.46
N PHE A 295 -8.07 4.61 9.60
CA PHE A 295 -6.75 4.96 10.12
C PHE A 295 -5.87 3.71 10.18
N ASN A 296 -4.64 3.81 9.67
CA ASN A 296 -3.69 2.70 9.62
C ASN A 296 -2.31 3.09 10.16
N HIS A 297 -1.60 2.10 10.71
CA HIS A 297 -0.20 2.23 11.13
C HIS A 297 0.66 1.14 10.50
N VAL A 298 1.87 1.53 10.08
CA VAL A 298 2.65 0.84 9.05
C VAL A 298 4.14 1.13 9.30
N PHE A 299 4.96 0.13 9.66
CA PHE A 299 6.43 0.25 9.76
C PHE A 299 7.06 0.01 8.34
N LEU A 300 8.35 0.25 8.02
CA LEU A 300 9.03 -0.50 6.90
C LEU A 300 10.39 -1.09 7.35
N SER A 301 10.56 -2.42 7.33
CA SER A 301 11.75 -3.06 7.93
C SER A 301 12.96 -2.76 7.08
N LYS A 302 14.18 -2.78 7.65
CA LYS A 302 15.43 -2.45 6.95
C LYS A 302 15.41 -2.94 5.49
N GLU A 303 15.24 -2.03 4.52
CA GLU A 303 15.21 -2.38 3.10
C GLU A 303 16.61 -2.55 2.51
N PHE A 304 17.62 -2.04 3.21
CA PHE A 304 19.04 -2.16 2.91
C PHE A 304 19.82 -2.30 4.22
N LYS A 305 21.05 -2.85 4.15
CA LYS A 305 21.85 -3.26 5.32
C LYS A 305 22.03 -2.17 6.38
N GLU A 306 22.53 -1.01 5.95
CA GLU A 306 22.77 0.16 6.80
C GLU A 306 21.49 0.94 7.14
N GLY A 307 20.38 0.63 6.47
CA GLY A 307 19.09 1.29 6.69
C GLY A 307 18.52 1.03 8.08
N LYS A 308 17.56 1.85 8.50
CA LYS A 308 16.83 1.70 9.77
C LYS A 308 15.49 0.98 9.53
N THR A 309 14.83 0.61 10.62
CA THR A 309 13.39 0.32 10.61
C THR A 309 12.62 1.63 10.53
N HIS A 310 11.65 1.73 9.63
CA HIS A 310 10.80 2.91 9.42
C HIS A 310 9.43 2.78 10.08
N GLN A 311 8.67 3.89 10.24
CA GLN A 311 7.21 3.85 10.46
C GLN A 311 6.44 5.12 10.11
N TRP A 312 5.19 4.96 9.66
CA TRP A 312 4.24 6.02 9.36
C TRP A 312 2.79 5.68 9.75
N GLY A 313 1.93 6.69 9.68
CA GLY A 313 0.48 6.53 9.77
C GLY A 313 -0.18 6.91 8.45
N GLY A 314 -1.39 6.39 8.22
CA GLY A 314 -2.21 6.72 7.06
C GLY A 314 -3.67 6.98 7.42
N LEU A 315 -4.31 7.83 6.63
CA LEU A 315 -5.73 8.16 6.71
C LEU A 315 -6.37 7.96 5.34
N ARG A 316 -7.48 7.22 5.27
CA ARG A 316 -8.30 7.10 4.06
C ARG A 316 -9.71 7.60 4.30
N ILE A 317 -10.25 8.31 3.31
CA ILE A 317 -11.63 8.77 3.25
C ILE A 317 -12.18 8.33 1.89
N GLY A 318 -13.32 7.63 1.89
CA GLY A 318 -14.00 7.22 0.66
C GLY A 318 -15.49 7.52 0.71
N VAL A 319 -16.09 7.74 -0.47
CA VAL A 319 -17.53 8.03 -0.62
C VAL A 319 -18.06 7.25 -1.82
N ALA A 320 -19.03 6.38 -1.57
CA ALA A 320 -19.83 5.71 -2.62
C ALA A 320 -21.03 6.57 -3.04
N PHE A 321 -21.47 6.43 -4.29
CA PHE A 321 -22.52 7.26 -4.92
C PHE A 321 -23.27 6.51 -6.04
#